data_AF-T1BBT4-F1
#
_entry.id   AF-T1BBT4-F1
#
_cell.length_a   1.000
_cell.length_b   1.000
_cell.length_c   1.000
_cell.angle_alpha   90.00
_cell.angle_beta   90.00
_cell.angle_gamma   90.00
#
_symmetry.space_group_name_H-M   'P 1'
#
loop_
_entity.id
_entity.type
_entity.pdbx_description
1 polymer ?
#
loop_
_entity_poly.entity_id
_entity_poly.type
_entity_poly.pdbx_seq_one_letter_code
_entity_poly.pdbx_strand_id
1 'polypeptide(L)'
;MGTVFTNGSLPFALKELRIEPYFDYTSDHEDTRVQAVQHKLKAGDLFFVSNRKNHSAWVEASFDVSGYVPQLWNAVTGRIRPVSYR
;
A
#
# COMPACT_ATOMS: atom_id res chain seq x y z
N MET A 1 23.66 10.33 16.21
CA MET A 1 24.54 9.37 15.50
C MET A 1 23.67 8.54 14.58
N GLY A 2 24.12 8.29 13.35
CA GLY A 2 23.41 7.41 12.41
C GLY A 2 23.92 5.98 12.47
N THR A 3 23.16 5.04 11.90
CA THR A 3 23.50 3.61 11.80
C THR A 3 23.73 3.24 10.34
N VAL A 4 24.80 2.50 10.04
CA VAL A 4 25.08 1.95 8.70
C VAL A 4 24.93 0.44 8.75
N PHE A 5 24.06 -0.11 7.90
CA PHE A 5 23.90 -1.56 7.72
C PHE A 5 24.77 -2.00 6.55
N THR A 6 25.88 -2.69 6.82
CA THR A 6 26.81 -3.18 5.78
C THR A 6 26.45 -4.56 5.22
N ASN A 7 25.61 -5.31 5.95
CA ASN A 7 25.14 -6.65 5.60
C ASN A 7 23.62 -6.75 5.82
N GLY A 8 22.95 -7.69 5.13
CA GLY A 8 21.50 -7.93 5.23
C GLY A 8 20.70 -7.36 4.05
N SER A 9 19.42 -7.72 3.95
CA SER A 9 18.53 -7.20 2.92
C SER A 9 17.90 -5.85 3.34
N LEU A 10 17.40 -5.07 2.38
CA LEU A 10 16.68 -3.83 2.69
C LEU A 10 15.48 -4.08 3.65
N PRO A 11 14.63 -5.11 3.46
CA PRO A 11 13.58 -5.42 4.43
C PRO A 11 14.10 -5.70 5.85
N PHE A 12 15.26 -6.35 5.98
CA PHE A 12 15.88 -6.58 7.28
C PHE A 12 16.27 -5.25 7.94
N ALA A 13 16.95 -4.37 7.22
CA ALA A 13 17.35 -3.07 7.75
C ALA A 13 16.14 -2.20 8.15
N LEU A 14 15.08 -2.17 7.34
CA LEU A 14 13.84 -1.45 7.65
C LEU A 14 13.16 -2.00 8.91
N LYS A 15 13.16 -3.33 9.08
CA LYS A 15 12.62 -3.99 10.28
C LYS A 15 13.43 -3.65 11.54
N GLU A 16 14.76 -3.67 11.46
CA GLU A 16 15.63 -3.26 12.58
C GLU A 16 15.40 -1.80 12.97
N LEU A 17 15.13 -0.94 11.99
CA LEU A 17 14.77 0.46 12.20
C LEU A 17 13.32 0.67 12.64
N ARG A 18 12.51 -0.40 12.74
CA ARG A 18 11.07 -0.37 13.04
C ARG A 18 10.29 0.54 12.08
N ILE A 19 10.69 0.57 10.82
CA ILE A 19 10.00 1.28 9.75
C ILE A 19 9.00 0.30 9.16
N GLU A 20 7.72 0.53 9.41
CA GLU A 20 6.64 -0.25 8.82
C GLU A 20 6.44 0.12 7.34
N PRO A 21 6.03 -0.84 6.49
CA PRO A 21 5.72 -0.54 5.10
C PRO A 21 4.50 0.37 5.03
N TYR A 22 4.56 1.40 4.19
CA TYR A 22 3.43 2.30 3.96
C TYR A 22 2.23 1.62 3.27
N PHE A 23 2.48 0.48 2.63
CA PHE A 23 1.51 -0.34 1.93
C PHE A 23 1.92 -1.81 1.98
N ASP A 24 0.97 -2.68 2.27
CA ASP A 24 1.09 -4.13 2.15
C ASP A 24 -0.26 -4.73 1.72
N TYR A 25 -0.26 -6.00 1.31
CA TYR A 25 -1.49 -6.71 0.98
C TYR A 25 -1.38 -8.22 1.14
N THR A 26 -2.53 -8.85 1.41
CA THR A 26 -2.72 -10.29 1.20
C THR A 26 -3.60 -10.51 -0.03
N SER A 27 -3.56 -11.70 -0.62
CA SER A 27 -4.32 -12.03 -1.83
C SER A 27 -4.80 -13.48 -1.85
N ASP A 28 -5.82 -13.74 -2.65
CA ASP A 28 -6.33 -15.08 -2.97
C ASP A 28 -5.45 -15.87 -3.97
N HIS A 29 -4.59 -15.20 -4.73
CA HIS A 29 -3.64 -15.84 -5.65
C HIS A 29 -2.17 -15.56 -5.27
N GLU A 30 -1.34 -16.60 -5.22
CA GLU A 30 0.10 -16.49 -4.91
C GLU A 30 0.89 -15.65 -5.92
N ASP A 31 0.44 -15.65 -7.18
CA ASP A 31 1.10 -14.91 -8.25
C ASP A 31 0.58 -13.47 -8.38
N THR A 32 -0.34 -13.03 -7.51
CA THR A 32 -0.82 -11.65 -7.44
C THR A 32 0.36 -10.71 -7.28
N ARG A 33 0.36 -9.62 -8.06
CA ARG A 33 1.37 -8.56 -7.94
C ARG A 33 0.66 -7.22 -7.92
N VAL A 34 0.48 -6.66 -6.73
CA VAL A 34 -0.03 -5.30 -6.53
C VAL A 34 1.11 -4.35 -6.21
N GLN A 35 1.08 -3.17 -6.82
CA GLN A 35 1.98 -2.06 -6.50
C GLN A 35 1.15 -0.84 -6.09
N ALA A 36 1.65 -0.10 -5.11
CA ALA A 36 1.07 1.15 -4.67
C ALA A 36 2.10 2.29 -4.73
N VAL A 37 1.63 3.49 -5.09
CA VAL A 37 2.40 4.73 -4.97
C VAL A 37 1.61 5.69 -4.09
N GLN A 38 2.25 6.23 -3.06
CA GLN A 38 1.65 7.20 -2.15
C GLN A 38 1.91 8.63 -2.63
N HIS A 39 0.87 9.46 -2.56
CA HIS A 39 0.96 10.90 -2.70
C HIS A 39 0.35 11.55 -1.46
N LYS A 40 1.17 12.28 -0.71
CA LYS A 40 0.76 13.00 0.49
C LYS A 40 0.03 14.28 0.10
N LEU A 41 -1.19 14.46 0.61
CA LEU A 41 -2.00 15.66 0.41
C LEU A 41 -2.01 16.51 1.68
N LYS A 42 -2.45 17.76 1.57
CA LYS A 42 -2.67 18.61 2.76
C LYS A 42 -3.73 18.04 3.72
N ALA A 43 -4.69 17.29 3.18
CA ALA A 43 -5.85 16.76 3.90
C ALA A 43 -6.03 15.26 3.66
N GLY A 44 -4.95 14.49 3.83
CA GLY A 44 -4.97 13.04 3.78
C GLY A 44 -3.92 12.44 2.84
N ASP A 45 -4.18 11.19 2.45
CA ASP A 45 -3.28 10.38 1.65
C ASP A 45 -4.01 9.84 0.41
N LEU A 46 -3.33 9.88 -0.73
CA LEU A 46 -3.80 9.28 -1.97
C LEU A 46 -2.86 8.14 -2.36
N PHE A 47 -3.41 6.96 -2.59
CA PHE A 47 -2.65 5.82 -3.09
C PHE A 47 -3.14 5.44 -4.48
N PHE A 48 -2.22 5.41 -5.45
CA PHE A 48 -2.47 4.77 -6.72
C PHE A 48 -2.12 3.29 -6.62
N VAL A 49 -3.13 2.42 -6.66
CA VAL A 49 -2.97 0.97 -6.52
C VAL A 49 -3.19 0.30 -7.88
N SER A 50 -2.26 -0.54 -8.30
CA SER A 50 -2.31 -1.23 -9.59
C SER A 50 -2.03 -2.72 -9.46
N ASN A 51 -2.93 -3.54 -10.02
CA ASN A 51 -2.67 -4.95 -10.27
C ASN A 51 -1.81 -5.08 -11.53
N ARG A 52 -0.69 -5.79 -11.43
CA ARG A 52 0.30 -5.99 -12.51
C ARG A 52 0.03 -7.25 -13.32
N LYS A 53 -1.02 -8.01 -12.98
CA LYS A 53 -1.44 -9.22 -13.69
C LYS A 53 -2.66 -8.96 -14.57
N ASN A 54 -2.83 -9.78 -15.59
CA ASN A 54 -3.93 -9.71 -16.56
C ASN A 54 -5.18 -10.49 -16.11
N HIS A 55 -5.25 -10.86 -14.83
CA HIS A 55 -6.42 -11.47 -14.21
C HIS A 55 -6.83 -10.65 -12.98
N SER A 56 -8.10 -10.74 -12.61
CA SER A 56 -8.59 -10.21 -11.34
C SER A 56 -8.00 -10.97 -10.15
N ALA A 57 -7.91 -10.30 -9.00
CA ALA A 57 -7.54 -10.90 -7.71
C ALA A 57 -8.30 -10.18 -6.60
N TRP A 58 -8.63 -10.90 -5.54
CA TRP A 58 -9.16 -10.31 -4.30
C TRP A 58 -8.01 -10.03 -3.35
N VAL A 59 -7.91 -8.78 -2.89
CA VAL A 59 -6.83 -8.36 -1.99
C VAL A 59 -7.38 -7.68 -0.74
N GLU A 60 -6.76 -7.97 0.39
CA GLU A 60 -6.88 -7.15 1.59
C GLU A 60 -5.66 -6.24 1.65
N ALA A 61 -5.87 -4.95 1.41
CA ALA A 61 -4.82 -3.94 1.35
C ALA A 61 -4.70 -3.18 2.68
N SER A 62 -3.49 -3.11 3.21
CA SER A 62 -3.14 -2.38 4.43
C SER A 62 -2.34 -1.13 4.08
N PHE A 63 -2.65 -0.01 4.72
CA PHE A 63 -1.98 1.28 4.51
C PHE A 63 -1.57 1.86 5.85
N ASP A 64 -0.37 2.45 5.94
CA ASP A 64 0.10 3.17 7.14
C ASP A 64 -0.56 4.56 7.22
N VAL A 65 -1.87 4.55 7.46
CA VAL A 65 -2.74 5.73 7.58
C VAL A 65 -3.81 5.46 8.63
N SER A 66 -4.08 6.43 9.49
CA SER A 66 -5.13 6.37 10.52
C SER A 66 -5.91 7.67 10.63
N GLY A 67 -7.13 7.62 11.17
CA GLY A 67 -7.98 8.80 11.39
C GLY A 67 -8.77 9.28 10.16
N TYR A 68 -8.82 8.48 9.09
CA TYR A 68 -9.53 8.82 7.85
C TYR A 68 -10.50 7.70 7.43
N VAL A 69 -11.50 8.08 6.63
CA VAL A 69 -12.43 7.14 5.96
C VAL A 69 -11.97 6.94 4.51
N PRO A 70 -11.60 5.71 4.09
CA PRO A 70 -11.10 5.46 2.75
C PRO A 70 -12.21 5.52 1.69
N GLN A 71 -11.83 5.86 0.47
CA GLN A 71 -12.68 5.87 -0.71
C GLN A 71 -11.95 5.27 -1.90
N LEU A 72 -12.70 4.60 -2.79
CA LEU A 72 -12.16 4.08 -4.05
C LEU A 72 -12.55 4.97 -5.21
N TRP A 73 -11.53 5.47 -5.90
CA TRP A 73 -11.65 6.40 -7.02
C TRP A 73 -11.29 5.64 -8.30
N ASN A 74 -12.26 5.47 -9.19
CA ASN A 74 -12.04 4.78 -10.45
C ASN A 74 -11.52 5.77 -11.50
N ALA A 75 -10.23 5.66 -11.84
CA ALA A 75 -9.56 6.59 -12.76
C ALA A 75 -10.13 6.59 -14.20
N VAL A 76 -10.81 5.51 -14.62
CA VAL A 76 -11.39 5.39 -15.98
C VAL A 76 -12.76 6.08 -16.05
N THR A 77 -13.58 5.90 -15.03
CA THR A 77 -14.98 6.38 -15.02
C THR A 77 -15.18 7.67 -14.24
N GLY A 78 -14.19 8.09 -13.45
CA GLY A 78 -14.28 9.22 -12.52
C GLY A 78 -15.18 8.96 -11.29
N ARG A 79 -15.75 7.76 -11.15
CA ARG A 79 -16.65 7.45 -10.03
C ARG A 79 -15.89 7.24 -8.74
N ILE A 80 -16.43 7.79 -7.65
CA ILE A 80 -15.95 7.63 -6.29
C ILE A 80 -16.97 6.80 -5.50
N ARG A 81 -16.50 5.80 -4.75
CA ARG A 81 -17.36 4.94 -3.92
C ARG A 81 -16.73 4.63 -2.56
N PRO A 82 -17.54 4.41 -1.51
CA PRO A 82 -17.04 3.91 -0.24
C PRO A 82 -16.46 2.50 -0.40
N VAL A 83 -15.63 2.11 0.56
CA VAL A 83 -15.07 0.76 0.70
C VAL A 83 -15.09 0.36 2.17
N SER A 84 -15.29 -0.92 2.44
CA SER A 84 -15.17 -1.45 3.79
C SER A 84 -13.72 -1.36 4.27
N TYR A 85 -13.53 -1.04 5.55
CA TYR A 85 -12.23 -0.93 6.21
C TYR A 85 -12.36 -1.35 7.67
N ARG A 86 -11.23 -1.63 8.33
CA ARG A 86 -11.14 -1.96 9.75
C ARG A 86 -10.01 -1.19 10.41
#